data_AF-A0A9D7KK44-F1
#
_entry.id   AF-A0A9D7KK44-F1
#
_cell.length_a   1.000
_cell.length_b   1.000
_cell.length_c   1.000
_cell.angle_alpha   90.00
_cell.angle_beta   90.00
_cell.angle_gamma   90.00
#
_symmetry.space_group_name_H-M   'P 1'
#
loop_
_entity.id
_entity.type
_entity.pdbx_description
1 polymer ?
#
loop_
_entity_poly.entity_id
_entity_poly.type
_entity_poly.pdbx_seq_one_letter_code
_entity_poly.pdbx_strand_id
1 'polypeptide(L)'
;MSKMNTVEQGRAAFALETVKRAISAAAVDNEEYKSYSKKLPMLIKTNGLAATFAFILTKKDSPAYSALGSDIVKWLATFNLAISGDGDRVLPNFLDYLLNIQSDEYRLLTNEVLSFMNWHRRFVEGLIKDKA
;
A
#
# COMPACT_ATOMS: atom_id res chain seq x y z
N MET A 1 -6.62 15.22 22.66
CA MET A 1 -6.41 14.13 21.69
C MET A 1 -4.91 13.90 21.56
N SER A 2 -4.40 12.67 21.69
CA SER A 2 -2.95 12.41 21.56
C SER A 2 -2.55 12.33 20.08
N LYS A 3 -1.27 12.61 19.76
CA LYS A 3 -0.72 12.45 18.39
C LYS A 3 -0.87 11.02 17.85
N MET A 4 -0.91 10.00 18.71
CA MET A 4 -1.15 8.62 18.27
C MET A 4 -2.55 8.44 17.68
N ASN A 5 -3.55 9.08 18.28
CA ASN A 5 -4.93 8.99 17.80
C ASN A 5 -5.07 9.63 16.41
N THR A 6 -4.34 10.72 16.14
CA THR A 6 -4.41 11.41 14.84
C THR A 6 -3.77 10.60 13.72
N VAL A 7 -2.69 9.87 13.99
CA VAL A 7 -2.04 9.03 12.96
C VAL A 7 -2.89 7.78 12.66
N GLU A 8 -3.43 7.11 13.68
CA GLU A 8 -4.34 5.97 13.46
C GLU A 8 -5.62 6.39 12.71
N GLN A 9 -6.20 7.55 13.05
CA GLN A 9 -7.32 8.13 12.31
C GLN A 9 -6.94 8.44 10.87
N GLY A 10 -5.76 8.99 10.63
CA GLY A 10 -5.23 9.25 9.29
C GLY A 10 -5.09 7.97 8.47
N ARG A 11 -4.48 6.92 9.04
CA ARG A 11 -4.35 5.60 8.40
C ARG A 11 -5.70 5.03 8.03
N ALA A 12 -6.65 5.05 8.97
CA ALA A 12 -7.99 4.52 8.75
C ALA A 12 -8.75 5.29 7.67
N ALA A 13 -8.70 6.63 7.72
CA ALA A 13 -9.37 7.48 6.74
C ALA A 13 -8.82 7.26 5.33
N PHE A 14 -7.48 7.30 5.17
CA PHE A 14 -6.84 7.09 3.88
C PHE A 14 -7.09 5.68 3.34
N ALA A 15 -6.97 4.65 4.18
CA ALA A 15 -7.25 3.27 3.78
C ALA A 15 -8.71 3.07 3.33
N LEU A 16 -9.68 3.70 4.01
CA LEU A 16 -11.08 3.63 3.61
C LEU A 16 -11.30 4.28 2.24
N GLU A 17 -10.68 5.44 2.01
CA GLU A 17 -10.75 6.16 0.73
C GLU A 17 -10.17 5.32 -0.41
N THR A 18 -8.97 4.78 -0.24
CA THR A 18 -8.30 3.99 -1.28
C THR A 18 -9.08 2.71 -1.61
N VAL A 19 -9.63 2.02 -0.60
CA VAL A 19 -10.48 0.84 -0.82
C VAL A 19 -11.76 1.20 -1.58
N LYS A 20 -12.46 2.28 -1.22
CA LYS A 20 -13.66 2.72 -1.96
C LYS A 20 -13.35 3.09 -3.40
N ARG A 21 -12.22 3.77 -3.62
CA ARG A 21 -11.74 4.14 -4.96
C ARG A 21 -11.45 2.89 -5.79
N ALA A 22 -10.76 1.90 -5.23
CA ALA A 22 -10.45 0.64 -5.91
C ALA A 22 -11.72 -0.15 -6.26
N ILE A 23 -12.68 -0.27 -5.33
CA ILE A 23 -13.96 -0.97 -5.57
C ILE A 23 -14.77 -0.35 -6.71
N SER A 24 -14.65 0.97 -6.88
CA SER A 24 -15.38 1.71 -7.91
C SER A 24 -14.65 1.76 -9.26
N ALA A 25 -13.41 1.28 -9.33
CA ALA A 25 -12.60 1.33 -10.54
C ALA A 25 -12.88 0.11 -11.41
N ALA A 26 -13.44 0.31 -12.61
CA ALA A 26 -13.83 -0.77 -13.52
C ALA A 26 -12.68 -1.73 -13.92
N ALA A 27 -11.43 -1.23 -13.92
CA ALA A 27 -10.26 -2.04 -14.24
C ALA A 27 -9.78 -2.93 -13.08
N VAL A 28 -10.24 -2.69 -11.85
CA VAL A 28 -9.78 -3.42 -10.65
C VAL A 28 -10.75 -4.54 -10.35
N ASP A 29 -10.29 -5.79 -10.44
CA ASP A 29 -11.04 -6.93 -9.93
C ASP A 29 -11.05 -6.93 -8.39
N ASN A 30 -12.25 -6.96 -7.81
CA ASN A 30 -12.44 -6.85 -6.37
C ASN A 30 -11.94 -8.08 -5.60
N GLU A 31 -12.02 -9.27 -6.18
CA GLU A 31 -11.57 -10.51 -5.53
C GLU A 31 -10.05 -10.57 -5.48
N GLU A 32 -9.41 -10.25 -6.61
CA GLU A 32 -7.96 -10.09 -6.68
C GLU A 32 -7.47 -9.02 -5.72
N TYR A 33 -8.08 -7.83 -5.73
CA TYR A 33 -7.69 -6.73 -4.85
C TYR A 33 -7.80 -7.11 -3.36
N LYS A 34 -8.89 -7.77 -2.96
CA LYS A 34 -9.06 -8.29 -1.60
C LYS A 34 -7.97 -9.31 -1.26
N SER A 35 -7.75 -10.29 -2.14
CA SER A 35 -6.74 -11.35 -1.96
C SER A 35 -5.33 -10.75 -1.81
N TYR A 36 -4.96 -9.83 -2.69
CA TYR A 36 -3.64 -9.21 -2.70
C TYR A 36 -3.44 -8.27 -1.51
N SER A 37 -4.46 -7.49 -1.12
CA SER A 37 -4.41 -6.65 0.07
C SER A 37 -4.15 -7.48 1.34
N LYS A 38 -4.64 -8.71 1.41
CA LYS A 38 -4.39 -9.64 2.53
C LYS A 38 -3.00 -10.27 2.46
N LYS A 39 -2.49 -10.49 1.24
CA LYS A 39 -1.18 -11.12 0.99
C LYS A 39 0.01 -10.18 1.23
N LEU A 40 -0.08 -8.91 0.82
CA LEU A 40 1.04 -7.97 0.86
C LEU A 40 1.66 -7.79 2.26
N PRO A 41 0.91 -7.64 3.37
CA PRO A 41 1.50 -7.54 4.71
C PRO A 41 2.39 -8.73 5.06
N MET A 42 2.02 -9.93 4.60
CA MET A 42 2.81 -11.12 4.85
C MET A 42 4.10 -11.11 4.03
N LEU A 43 4.02 -10.75 2.73
CA LEU A 43 5.20 -10.62 1.88
C LEU A 43 6.20 -9.60 2.43
N ILE A 44 5.72 -8.46 2.95
CA ILE A 44 6.58 -7.45 3.56
C ILE A 44 7.29 -8.01 4.80
N LYS A 45 6.57 -8.76 5.64
CA LYS A 45 7.16 -9.37 6.85
C LYS A 45 8.18 -10.46 6.55
N THR A 46 7.98 -11.27 5.51
CA THR A 46 8.88 -12.39 5.19
C THR A 46 10.03 -11.98 4.28
N ASN A 47 9.79 -11.08 3.33
CA ASN A 47 10.73 -10.78 2.25
C ASN A 47 11.26 -9.33 2.33
N GLY A 48 10.65 -8.48 3.15
CA GLY A 48 10.97 -7.06 3.23
C GLY A 48 10.16 -6.20 2.26
N LEU A 49 10.16 -4.89 2.52
CA LEU A 49 9.42 -3.90 1.75
C LEU A 49 9.95 -3.77 0.31
N ALA A 50 11.25 -3.62 0.11
CA ALA A 50 11.86 -3.47 -1.21
C ALA A 50 11.58 -4.69 -2.11
N ALA A 51 11.79 -5.92 -1.61
CA ALA A 51 11.51 -7.14 -2.37
C ALA A 51 10.02 -7.27 -2.73
N THR A 52 9.13 -6.82 -1.84
CA THR A 52 7.69 -6.80 -2.13
C THR A 52 7.36 -5.82 -3.26
N PHE A 53 7.97 -4.63 -3.27
CA PHE A 53 7.80 -3.68 -4.37
C PHE A 53 8.39 -4.16 -5.70
N ALA A 54 9.55 -4.82 -5.66
CA ALA A 54 10.10 -5.49 -6.84
C ALA A 54 9.12 -6.56 -7.39
N PHE A 55 8.49 -7.35 -6.51
CA PHE A 55 7.44 -8.29 -6.91
C PHE A 55 6.23 -7.60 -7.54
N ILE A 56 5.74 -6.50 -6.95
CA ILE A 56 4.62 -5.71 -7.53
C ILE A 56 4.96 -5.25 -8.95
N LEU A 57 6.20 -4.79 -9.19
CA LEU A 57 6.65 -4.36 -10.53
C LEU A 57 6.64 -5.48 -11.59
N THR A 58 6.70 -6.75 -11.17
CA THR A 58 6.54 -7.88 -12.10
C THR A 58 5.08 -8.11 -12.51
N LYS A 59 4.11 -7.50 -11.82
CA LYS A 59 2.67 -7.66 -12.02
C LYS A 59 2.08 -6.50 -12.82
N LYS A 60 2.75 -6.10 -13.91
CA LYS A 60 2.39 -4.93 -14.73
C LYS A 60 0.96 -4.99 -15.27
N ASP A 61 0.46 -6.18 -15.58
CA ASP A 61 -0.88 -6.39 -16.12
C ASP A 61 -1.95 -6.59 -15.04
N SER A 62 -1.64 -6.36 -13.77
CA SER A 62 -2.60 -6.46 -12.67
C SER A 62 -2.95 -5.08 -12.10
N PRO A 63 -4.11 -4.52 -12.49
CA PRO A 63 -4.60 -3.25 -11.93
C PRO A 63 -4.73 -3.28 -10.41
N ALA A 64 -5.03 -4.44 -9.82
CA ALA A 64 -5.10 -4.62 -8.38
C ALA A 64 -3.73 -4.43 -7.69
N TYR A 65 -2.65 -5.05 -8.19
CA TYR A 65 -1.31 -4.83 -7.64
C TYR A 65 -0.83 -3.39 -7.86
N SER A 66 -1.06 -2.83 -9.04
CA SER A 66 -0.71 -1.43 -9.34
C SER A 66 -1.45 -0.45 -8.42
N ALA A 67 -2.74 -0.66 -8.17
CA ALA A 67 -3.52 0.15 -7.24
C ALA A 67 -2.96 0.07 -5.81
N LEU A 68 -2.72 -1.14 -5.28
CA LEU A 68 -2.18 -1.34 -3.93
C LEU A 68 -0.79 -0.72 -3.76
N GLY A 69 0.10 -0.92 -4.73
CA GLY A 69 1.43 -0.32 -4.71
C GLY A 69 1.35 1.21 -4.71
N SER A 70 0.48 1.78 -5.56
CA SER A 70 0.28 3.23 -5.65
C SER A 70 -0.29 3.81 -4.36
N ASP A 71 -1.23 3.12 -3.72
CA ASP A 71 -1.83 3.55 -2.46
C ASP A 71 -0.82 3.58 -1.32
N ILE A 72 0.06 2.58 -1.23
CA ILE A 72 1.16 2.57 -0.26
C ILE A 72 2.09 3.76 -0.47
N VAL A 73 2.49 4.03 -1.72
CA VAL A 73 3.38 5.16 -2.03
C VAL A 73 2.72 6.50 -1.71
N LYS A 74 1.44 6.68 -2.07
CA LYS A 74 0.69 7.90 -1.76
C LYS A 74 0.52 8.12 -0.27
N TRP A 75 0.26 7.06 0.51
CA TRP A 75 0.22 7.14 1.97
C TRP A 75 1.54 7.66 2.52
N LEU A 76 2.65 7.09 2.07
CA LEU A 76 3.98 7.49 2.50
C LEU A 76 4.32 8.94 2.09
N ALA A 77 3.87 9.38 0.91
CA ALA A 77 4.06 10.75 0.45
C ALA A 77 3.34 11.80 1.35
N THR A 78 2.30 11.40 2.12
CA THR A 78 1.65 12.32 3.07
C THR A 78 2.58 12.76 4.21
N PHE A 79 3.67 12.04 4.45
CA PHE A 79 4.71 12.38 5.44
C PHE A 79 5.84 13.25 4.85
N ASN A 80 5.60 13.90 3.70
CA ASN A 80 6.57 14.75 3.01
C ASN A 80 7.84 13.99 2.57
N LEU A 81 7.71 12.70 2.29
CA LEU A 81 8.75 11.92 1.64
C LEU A 81 8.82 12.36 0.18
N ALA A 82 10.02 12.77 -0.26
CA ALA A 82 10.27 13.22 -1.63
C ALA A 82 10.27 12.02 -2.60
N ILE A 83 9.12 11.36 -2.76
CA ILE A 83 8.94 10.31 -3.75
C ILE A 83 8.55 11.00 -5.05
N SER A 84 9.54 11.22 -5.91
CA SER A 84 9.36 11.84 -7.22
C SER A 84 8.79 10.83 -8.21
N GLY A 85 7.85 11.26 -9.06
CA GLY A 85 7.31 10.45 -10.16
C GLY A 85 5.81 10.67 -10.38
N ASP A 86 5.41 10.60 -11.64
CA ASP A 86 4.02 10.57 -12.08
C ASP A 86 3.72 9.26 -12.83
N GLY A 87 2.45 8.88 -12.84
CA GLY A 87 1.96 7.70 -13.55
C GLY A 87 2.77 6.42 -13.26
N ASP A 88 3.24 5.78 -14.32
CA ASP A 88 3.89 4.46 -14.28
C ASP A 88 5.29 4.47 -13.62
N ARG A 89 5.88 5.65 -13.41
CA ARG A 89 7.22 5.78 -12.79
C ARG A 89 7.20 5.82 -11.27
N VAL A 90 6.02 5.97 -10.66
CA VAL A 90 5.88 6.07 -9.20
C VAL A 90 6.44 4.85 -8.48
N LEU A 91 6.10 3.64 -8.94
CA LEU A 91 6.55 2.40 -8.27
C LEU A 91 8.04 2.09 -8.48
N PRO A 92 8.61 2.21 -9.70
CA PRO A 92 10.05 2.07 -9.91
C PRO A 92 10.86 3.08 -9.07
N ASN A 93 10.49 4.36 -9.10
CA ASN A 93 11.21 5.39 -8.35
C ASN A 93 11.15 5.14 -6.83
N PHE A 94 10.01 4.65 -6.33
CA PHE A 94 9.91 4.29 -4.92
C PHE A 94 10.78 3.09 -4.55
N LEU A 95 10.88 2.08 -5.42
CA LEU A 95 11.81 0.96 -5.21
C LEU A 95 13.26 1.45 -5.16
N ASP A 96 13.66 2.31 -6.11
CA ASP A 96 15.01 2.89 -6.13
C ASP A 96 15.29 3.68 -4.85
N TYR A 97 14.32 4.46 -4.38
CA TYR A 97 14.42 5.16 -3.09
C TYR A 97 14.62 4.17 -1.93
N LEU A 98 13.81 3.10 -1.82
CA LEU A 98 13.95 2.09 -0.77
C LEU A 98 15.33 1.41 -0.74
N LEU A 99 15.98 1.27 -1.89
CA LEU A 99 17.31 0.65 -2.00
C LEU A 99 18.45 1.59 -1.58
N ASN A 100 18.20 2.90 -1.49
CA ASN A 100 19.22 3.92 -1.24
C ASN A 100 19.10 4.62 0.13
N ILE A 101 18.02 4.37 0.89
CA ILE A 101 17.83 4.94 2.24
C ILE A 101 18.61 4.19 3.33
N GLN A 102 18.77 4.86 4.48
CA GLN A 102 19.41 4.27 5.65
C GLN A 102 18.52 3.24 6.35
N SER A 103 19.12 2.34 7.14
CA SER A 103 18.41 1.21 7.75
C SER A 103 17.36 1.60 8.79
N ASP A 104 17.53 2.73 9.48
CA ASP A 104 16.53 3.30 10.39
C ASP A 104 15.31 3.83 9.64
N GLU A 105 15.51 4.61 8.59
CA GLU A 105 14.45 5.10 7.71
C GLU A 105 13.70 3.94 7.05
N TYR A 106 14.42 2.94 6.52
CA TYR A 106 13.82 1.74 5.93
C TYR A 106 12.91 0.98 6.90
N ARG A 107 13.33 0.84 8.16
CA ARG A 107 12.53 0.20 9.22
C ARG A 107 11.31 1.04 9.59
N LEU A 108 11.45 2.36 9.66
CA LEU A 108 10.35 3.29 9.91
C LEU A 108 9.27 3.13 8.83
N LEU A 109 9.67 3.21 7.56
CA LEU A 109 8.75 3.05 6.43
C LEU A 109 8.11 1.67 6.40
N THR A 110 8.87 0.61 6.65
CA THR A 110 8.34 -0.76 6.72
C THR A 110 7.24 -0.88 7.77
N ASN A 111 7.46 -0.34 8.98
CA ASN A 111 6.47 -0.35 10.06
C ASN A 111 5.25 0.51 9.74
N GLU A 112 5.45 1.65 9.09
CA GLU A 112 4.37 2.53 8.63
C GLU A 112 3.48 1.83 7.60
N VAL A 113 4.08 1.21 6.57
CA VAL A 113 3.35 0.47 5.55
C VAL A 113 2.57 -0.70 6.15
N LEU A 114 3.18 -1.46 7.08
CA LEU A 114 2.47 -2.54 7.78
C LEU A 114 1.27 -2.03 8.60
N SER A 115 1.42 -0.87 9.25
CA SER A 115 0.34 -0.27 10.05
C SER A 115 -0.80 0.24 9.17
N PHE A 116 -0.48 0.89 8.05
CA PHE A 116 -1.45 1.28 7.02
C PHE A 116 -2.18 0.07 6.44
N MET A 117 -1.43 -0.95 6.01
CA MET A 117 -2.01 -2.14 5.38
C MET A 117 -2.86 -2.97 6.35
N ASN A 118 -2.67 -2.84 7.67
CA ASN A 118 -3.56 -3.43 8.66
C ASN A 118 -4.97 -2.81 8.62
N TRP A 119 -5.08 -1.50 8.45
CA TRP A 119 -6.37 -0.83 8.24
C TRP A 119 -6.95 -1.18 6.86
N HIS A 120 -6.12 -1.14 5.83
CA HIS A 120 -6.52 -1.48 4.47
C HIS A 120 -7.17 -2.86 4.38
N ARG A 121 -6.52 -3.88 4.96
CA ARG A 121 -7.02 -5.26 5.12
C ARG A 121 -8.42 -5.31 5.76
N ARG A 122 -8.63 -4.58 6.85
CA ARG A 122 -9.92 -4.57 7.57
C ARG A 122 -11.04 -4.03 6.68
N PHE A 123 -10.77 -2.97 5.92
CA PHE A 123 -11.77 -2.36 5.05
C PHE A 123 -12.08 -3.22 3.82
N VAL A 124 -11.09 -3.84 3.17
CA VAL A 124 -11.38 -4.78 2.06
C VAL A 124 -12.20 -5.98 2.54
N GLU A 125 -11.95 -6.49 3.75
CA GLU A 125 -12.74 -7.60 4.32
C GLU A 125 -14.19 -7.20 4.63
N GLY A 126 -14.41 -5.97 5.11
CA GLY A 126 -15.75 -5.48 5.42
C GLY A 126 -16.56 -5.02 4.21
N LEU A 127 -15.90 -4.50 3.16
CA LEU A 127 -16.57 -3.87 2.01
C LEU A 127 -16.69 -4.79 0.79
N ILE A 128 -15.77 -5.74 0.61
CA ILE A 128 -15.80 -6.69 -0.50
C ILE A 128 -16.31 -8.02 0.03
N LYS A 129 -17.55 -8.36 -0.33
CA LYS A 129 -18.17 -9.65 0.04
C LYS A 129 -17.49 -10.78 -0.73
N ASP A 130 -17.22 -11.89 -0.04
CA ASP A 130 -16.83 -13.13 -0.71
C ASP A 130 -18.02 -13.65 -1.53
N LYS A 131 -17.77 -14.21 -2.72
CA LYS A 131 -18.79 -14.97 -3.43
C LYS A 131 -19.18 -16.17 -2.54
N ALA A 132 -20.47 -16.31 -2.29
CA ALA A 132 -21.06 -17.43 -1.58
C ALA A 132 -20.90 -18.75 -2.37
#